data_AF-A0A6D1Q3Q3-F1
#
_entry.id   AF-A0A6D1Q3Q3-F1
#
_cell.length_a   1.000
_cell.length_b   1.000
_cell.length_c   1.000
_cell.angle_alpha   90.00
_cell.angle_beta   90.00
_cell.angle_gamma   90.00
#
_symmetry.space_group_name_H-M   'P 1'
#
loop_
_entity.id
_entity.type
_entity.pdbx_description
1 polymer ?
#
loop_
_entity_poly.entity_id
_entity_poly.type
_entity_poly.pdbx_seq_one_letter_code
_entity_poly.pdbx_strand_id
1 'polypeptide(L)'
;YKEVNTGSNLPAQIDLYAVDGDEYKFLCVAKGGGSANKTYLYQETKALLTPGKLKNFLVEKMRTLGTAACPPYHIAFVIGGTSAESTLKTVKLASTHYYDALPTE
;
A
#
# COMPACT_ATOMS: atom_id res chain seq x y z
N TYR A 1 22.58 -0.15 -18.65
CA TYR A 1 22.63 -0.36 -17.19
C TYR A 1 23.59 0.59 -16.47
N LYS A 2 23.84 1.81 -16.99
CA LYS A 2 24.65 2.82 -16.27
C LYS A 2 23.69 3.65 -15.42
N GLU A 3 23.83 3.59 -14.10
CA GLU A 3 23.05 4.40 -13.15
C GLU A 3 23.99 5.33 -12.38
N VAL A 4 23.50 6.51 -12.01
CA VAL A 4 24.23 7.50 -11.20
C VAL A 4 23.30 8.07 -10.14
N ASN A 5 23.81 8.23 -8.92
CA ASN A 5 23.05 8.86 -7.85
C ASN A 5 22.82 10.34 -8.17
N THR A 6 21.60 10.84 -7.94
CA THR A 6 21.24 12.24 -8.21
C THR A 6 21.85 13.24 -7.23
N GLY A 7 22.45 12.77 -6.13
CA GLY A 7 23.09 13.58 -5.08
C GLY A 7 22.12 14.38 -4.22
N SER A 8 20.82 14.29 -4.51
CA SER A 8 19.78 15.16 -3.93
C SER A 8 18.53 14.41 -3.46
N ASN A 9 18.50 13.08 -3.63
CA ASN A 9 17.34 12.23 -3.34
C ASN A 9 16.08 12.55 -4.19
N LEU A 10 16.21 13.40 -5.21
CA LEU A 10 15.18 13.70 -6.20
C LEU A 10 15.30 12.75 -7.41
N PRO A 11 14.21 12.55 -8.19
CA PRO A 11 12.90 13.20 -8.09
C PRO A 11 11.99 12.62 -6.99
N ALA A 12 11.09 13.45 -6.47
CA ALA A 12 9.98 13.02 -5.64
C ALA A 12 8.80 12.51 -6.50
N GLN A 13 8.04 11.55 -5.98
CA GLN A 13 6.70 11.26 -6.51
C GLN A 13 5.72 12.31 -6.00
N ILE A 14 5.04 13.00 -6.93
CA ILE A 14 4.08 14.06 -6.63
C ILE A 14 2.77 13.71 -7.32
N ASP A 15 1.78 13.30 -6.53
CA ASP A 15 0.43 13.00 -6.99
C ASP A 15 -0.51 14.14 -6.58
N LEU A 16 -0.94 14.94 -7.56
CA LEU A 16 -1.88 16.04 -7.35
C LEU A 16 -3.27 15.66 -7.88
N TYR A 17 -4.30 15.90 -7.07
CA TYR A 17 -5.68 15.57 -7.40
C TYR A 17 -6.53 16.83 -7.38
N ALA A 18 -7.39 16.97 -8.40
CA ALA A 18 -8.44 17.97 -8.38
C ALA A 18 -9.55 17.52 -7.43
N VAL A 19 -9.91 18.40 -6.49
CA VAL A 19 -10.98 18.21 -5.50
C VAL A 19 -11.74 19.52 -5.35
N ASP A 20 -12.96 19.46 -4.82
CA ASP A 20 -13.77 20.65 -4.55
C ASP A 20 -13.28 21.42 -3.30
N GLY A 21 -13.61 22.72 -3.23
CA GLY A 21 -13.29 23.61 -2.12
C GLY A 21 -12.01 24.43 -2.31
N ASP A 22 -11.75 25.32 -1.35
CA ASP A 22 -10.66 26.31 -1.41
C ASP A 22 -9.45 25.96 -0.51
N GLU A 23 -9.34 24.68 -0.12
CA GLU A 23 -8.28 24.20 0.76
C GLU A 23 -7.30 23.27 0.02
N TYR A 24 -6.00 23.39 0.34
CA TYR A 24 -4.98 22.48 -0.18
C TYR A 24 -4.52 21.51 0.91
N LYS A 25 -4.87 20.23 0.77
CA LYS A 25 -4.57 19.16 1.72
C LYS A 25 -3.49 18.23 1.17
N PHE A 26 -2.58 17.81 2.05
CA PHE A 26 -1.43 16.99 1.66
C PHE A 26 -1.23 15.82 2.61
N LEU A 27 -0.77 14.71 2.05
CA LEU A 27 -0.15 13.62 2.77
C LEU A 27 1.31 13.49 2.28
N CYS A 28 2.26 13.86 3.12
CA CYS A 28 3.68 13.73 2.81
C CYS A 28 4.21 12.40 3.38
N VAL A 29 4.77 11.54 2.53
CA VAL A 29 5.26 10.21 2.95
C VAL A 29 6.73 10.04 2.59
N ALA A 30 7.59 10.00 3.61
CA ALA A 30 8.98 9.56 3.45
C ALA A 30 9.05 8.02 3.52
N LYS A 31 8.83 7.34 2.39
CA LYS A 31 8.73 5.87 2.36
C LYS A 31 10.10 5.21 2.19
N GLY A 32 10.56 4.50 3.22
CA GLY A 32 11.80 3.72 3.14
C GLY A 32 11.70 2.53 2.17
N GLY A 33 12.76 2.30 1.40
CA GLY A 33 12.81 1.27 0.34
C GLY A 33 12.50 -0.15 0.83
N GLY A 34 12.96 -0.52 2.04
CA GLY A 34 12.65 -1.84 2.62
C GLY A 34 11.14 -2.08 2.77
N SER A 35 10.40 -1.08 3.26
CA SER A 35 8.94 -1.16 3.37
C SER A 35 8.23 -1.00 2.02
N ALA A 36 8.82 -0.26 1.07
CA ALA A 36 8.29 -0.16 -0.29
C ALA A 36 8.32 -1.53 -0.99
N ASN A 37 9.43 -2.27 -0.85
CA ASN A 37 9.63 -3.62 -1.38
C ASN A 37 8.72 -4.70 -0.76
N LYS A 38 8.09 -4.40 0.38
CA LYS A 38 7.09 -5.27 1.04
C LYS A 38 5.65 -4.90 0.70
N THR A 39 5.46 -4.21 -0.42
CA THR A 39 4.13 -4.02 -1.03
C THR A 39 3.95 -5.10 -2.10
N TYR A 40 2.95 -5.97 -1.95
CA TYR A 40 2.71 -7.10 -2.85
C TYR A 40 1.34 -7.00 -3.51
N LEU A 41 1.27 -7.46 -4.77
CA LEU A 41 0.05 -7.62 -5.54
C LEU A 41 -0.19 -9.10 -5.79
N TYR A 42 -1.42 -9.56 -5.56
CA TYR A 42 -1.82 -10.94 -5.83
C TYR A 42 -3.08 -10.92 -6.70
N GLN A 43 -3.01 -11.58 -7.86
CA GLN A 43 -4.14 -11.71 -8.77
C GLN A 43 -4.93 -12.97 -8.42
N GLU A 44 -5.99 -12.78 -7.64
CA GLU A 44 -6.82 -13.87 -7.10
C GLU A 44 -8.20 -13.89 -7.76
N THR A 45 -8.98 -14.94 -7.50
CA THR A 45 -10.33 -15.10 -8.07
C THR A 45 -11.41 -15.11 -6.98
N LYS A 46 -12.68 -15.04 -7.39
CA LYS A 46 -13.83 -15.16 -6.48
C LYS A 46 -13.78 -16.39 -5.56
N ALA A 47 -13.11 -17.47 -5.98
CA ALA A 47 -12.97 -18.68 -5.19
C ALA A 47 -12.22 -18.49 -3.85
N LEU A 48 -11.44 -17.41 -3.73
CA LEU A 48 -10.74 -17.03 -2.50
C LEU A 48 -11.68 -16.40 -1.46
N LEU A 49 -12.78 -15.77 -1.90
CA LEU A 49 -13.67 -14.95 -1.07
C LEU A 49 -14.65 -15.80 -0.24
N THR A 50 -14.12 -16.79 0.46
CA THR A 50 -14.82 -17.52 1.53
C THR A 50 -14.06 -17.35 2.84
N PRO A 51 -14.73 -17.30 4.00
CA PRO A 51 -14.09 -16.96 5.27
C PRO A 51 -12.85 -17.83 5.60
N GLY A 52 -12.93 -19.14 5.37
CA GLY A 52 -11.83 -20.06 5.65
C GLY A 52 -10.64 -19.88 4.70
N LYS A 53 -10.90 -19.74 3.39
CA LYS A 53 -9.83 -19.59 2.39
C LYS A 53 -9.14 -18.23 2.51
N LEU A 54 -9.92 -17.15 2.65
CA LEU A 54 -9.37 -15.81 2.78
C LEU A 54 -8.50 -15.69 4.03
N LYS A 55 -8.98 -16.16 5.19
CA LYS A 55 -8.19 -16.13 6.43
C LYS A 55 -6.86 -16.87 6.27
N ASN A 56 -6.88 -18.08 5.72
CA ASN A 56 -5.66 -18.88 5.52
C ASN A 56 -4.69 -18.18 4.58
N PHE A 57 -5.19 -17.64 3.47
CA PHE A 57 -4.39 -16.86 2.52
C PHE A 57 -3.74 -15.65 3.17
N LEU A 58 -4.49 -14.84 3.92
CA LEU A 58 -3.97 -13.64 4.58
C LEU A 58 -2.85 -13.98 5.58
N VAL A 59 -3.05 -15.01 6.41
CA VAL A 59 -2.03 -15.46 7.37
C VAL A 59 -0.79 -15.98 6.66
N GLU A 60 -0.96 -16.75 5.58
CA GLU A 60 0.15 -17.25 4.76
C GLU A 60 0.95 -16.09 4.16
N LYS A 61 0.28 -15.13 3.51
CA LYS A 61 0.97 -13.98 2.88
C LYS A 61 1.61 -13.06 3.89
N MET A 62 1.00 -12.86 5.06
CA MET A 62 1.61 -12.09 6.16
C MET A 62 2.97 -12.64 6.57
N ARG A 63 3.13 -13.98 6.64
CA ARG A 63 4.41 -14.60 6.98
C ARG A 63 5.51 -14.30 5.97
N THR A 64 5.15 -14.10 4.69
CA THR A 64 6.13 -13.78 3.62
C THR A 64 6.75 -12.39 3.76
N LEU A 65 6.15 -11.49 4.55
CA LEU A 65 6.77 -10.20 4.89
C LEU A 65 8.11 -10.42 5.61
N GLY A 66 8.17 -11.41 6.49
CA GLY A 66 9.33 -11.70 7.34
C GLY A 66 9.67 -10.53 8.26
N THR A 67 10.94 -10.38 8.62
CA THR A 67 11.45 -9.28 9.46
C THR A 67 12.20 -8.20 8.66
N ALA A 68 12.22 -8.32 7.33
CA ALA A 68 13.09 -7.54 6.45
C ALA A 68 12.66 -6.07 6.26
N ALA A 69 11.52 -5.65 6.80
CA ALA A 69 11.07 -4.25 6.78
C ALA A 69 10.96 -3.64 8.18
N CYS A 70 11.73 -4.15 9.14
CA CYS A 70 11.85 -3.62 10.50
C CYS A 70 10.51 -3.56 11.28
N PRO A 71 9.97 -4.71 11.72
CA PRO A 71 8.77 -4.74 12.57
C PRO A 71 8.98 -4.00 13.92
N PRO A 72 7.92 -3.59 14.65
CA PRO A 72 6.50 -3.92 14.45
C PRO A 72 5.86 -3.22 13.26
N TYR A 73 4.97 -3.92 12.56
CA TYR A 73 4.34 -3.44 11.33
C TYR A 73 2.97 -2.81 11.56
N HIS A 74 2.69 -1.75 10.81
CA HIS A 74 1.33 -1.37 10.44
C HIS A 74 0.94 -2.15 9.18
N ILE A 75 0.19 -3.25 9.35
CA ILE A 75 -0.18 -4.16 8.24
C ILE A 75 -1.49 -3.69 7.63
N ALA A 76 -1.51 -3.52 6.31
CA ALA A 76 -2.71 -3.22 5.54
C ALA A 76 -2.97 -4.33 4.51
N PHE A 77 -4.23 -4.74 4.39
CA PHE A 77 -4.73 -5.57 3.29
C PHE A 77 -5.83 -4.84 2.56
N VAL A 78 -5.85 -4.94 1.24
CA VAL A 78 -6.94 -4.45 0.39
C VAL A 78 -7.41 -5.62 -0.45
N ILE A 79 -8.71 -5.91 -0.40
CA ILE A 79 -9.33 -7.01 -1.14
C ILE A 79 -10.18 -6.42 -2.26
N GLY A 80 -9.78 -6.71 -3.51
CA GLY A 80 -10.39 -6.11 -4.69
C GLY A 80 -9.77 -4.78 -5.09
N GLY A 81 -10.52 -4.00 -5.86
CA GLY A 81 -10.07 -2.78 -6.53
C GLY A 81 -10.40 -2.82 -8.02
N THR A 82 -10.50 -1.65 -8.65
CA THR A 82 -10.84 -1.53 -10.08
C THR A 82 -9.67 -1.87 -11.00
N SER A 83 -8.44 -1.74 -10.50
CA SER A 83 -7.21 -2.07 -11.20
C SER A 83 -6.07 -2.34 -10.23
N ALA A 84 -4.99 -2.94 -10.72
CA ALA A 84 -3.82 -3.28 -9.91
C ALA A 84 -3.20 -2.05 -9.23
N GLU A 85 -3.02 -0.97 -9.99
CA GLU A 85 -2.48 0.29 -9.51
C GLU A 85 -3.41 0.97 -8.50
N SER A 86 -4.73 0.90 -8.70
CA SER A 86 -5.68 1.39 -7.70
C SER A 86 -5.59 0.61 -6.39
N THR A 87 -5.51 -0.71 -6.44
CA THR A 87 -5.35 -1.56 -5.25
C THR A 87 -4.04 -1.23 -4.51
N LEU A 88 -2.95 -1.08 -5.25
CA LEU A 88 -1.64 -0.76 -4.67
C LEU A 88 -1.58 0.65 -4.07
N LYS A 89 -2.25 1.64 -4.70
CA LYS A 89 -2.42 2.97 -4.12
C LYS A 89 -3.25 2.91 -2.83
N THR A 90 -4.36 2.18 -2.83
CA THR A 90 -5.22 2.06 -1.64
C THR A 90 -4.49 1.39 -0.48
N VAL A 91 -3.76 0.30 -0.72
CA VAL A 91 -3.02 -0.38 0.36
C VAL A 91 -1.86 0.48 0.88
N LYS A 92 -1.25 1.31 0.02
CA LYS A 92 -0.26 2.32 0.45
C LYS A 92 -0.88 3.29 1.45
N LEU A 93 -2.00 3.91 1.09
CA LEU A 93 -2.68 4.89 1.92
C LEU A 93 -3.24 4.28 3.21
N ALA A 94 -3.81 3.07 3.14
CA ALA A 94 -4.26 2.33 4.32
C ALA A 94 -3.09 2.07 5.30
N SER A 95 -1.89 1.71 4.80
CA SER A 95 -0.71 1.52 5.66
C SER A 95 -0.21 2.81 6.34
N THR A 96 -0.72 3.98 5.93
CA THR A 96 -0.43 5.29 6.53
C THR A 96 -1.59 5.80 7.40
N HIS A 97 -2.58 4.96 7.69
CA HIS A 97 -3.78 5.33 8.47
C HIS A 97 -4.68 6.40 7.81
N TYR A 98 -4.47 6.67 6.52
CA TYR A 98 -5.23 7.70 5.78
C TYR A 98 -6.73 7.36 5.69
N TYR A 99 -7.07 6.07 5.76
CA TYR A 99 -8.43 5.56 5.59
C TYR A 99 -9.09 5.11 6.91
N ASP A 100 -8.54 5.47 8.07
CA ASP A 100 -9.06 5.02 9.38
C ASP A 100 -10.49 5.49 9.67
N ALA A 101 -10.97 6.53 8.97
CA ALA A 101 -12.32 7.07 9.12
C ALA A 101 -13.33 6.54 8.08
N LEU A 102 -12.97 5.53 7.28
CA LEU A 102 -13.92 4.92 6.33
C LEU A 102 -15.05 4.17 7.07
N PRO A 103 -16.24 4.02 6.44
CA PRO A 103 -17.32 3.20 6.98
C PRO A 103 -16.90 1.74 7.20
N THR A 104 -17.50 1.10 8.21
CA THR A 104 -17.22 -0.30 8.59
C THR A 104 -18.33 -1.29 8.20
N GLU A 105 -19.41 -0.80 7.58
CA GLU A 105 -20.59 -1.56 7.15
C GLU A 105 -21.07 -1.11 5.76
#